data_AF-A0A7K7LS82-F1
#
_entry.id   AF-A0A7K7LS82-F1
#
_cell.length_a   1.000
_cell.length_b   1.000
_cell.length_c   1.000
_cell.angle_alpha   90.00
_cell.angle_beta   90.00
_cell.angle_gamma   90.00
#
_symmetry.space_group_name_H-M   'P 1'
#
loop_
_entity.id
_entity.type
_entity.pdbx_description
1 polymer ?
#
loop_
_entity_poly.entity_id
_entity_poly.type
_entity_poly.pdbx_seq_one_letter_code
_entity_poly.pdbx_strand_id
1 'polypeptide(L)'
;FAGVVYNYDQEGVHRAGSGWEQSISIPLVQPDMWELLQHWDNLLEEFSLEEAWLPHRYEEEQHNCFTFALSFVNRVRQGRGRQPLSKAQFTQSFLLPRTTEASRYLTLHQLLADREFYIVPCAEQEQHS
;
A
#
# COMPACT_ATOMS: atom_id res chain seq x y z
N PHE A 1 -9.47 11.73 -10.59
CA PHE A 1 -8.54 10.67 -11.03
C PHE A 1 -9.08 9.35 -10.54
N ALA A 2 -9.41 8.42 -11.42
CA ALA A 2 -9.80 7.06 -11.04
C ALA A 2 -8.53 6.20 -11.05
N GLY A 3 -8.14 5.68 -9.88
CA GLY A 3 -7.04 4.73 -9.76
C GLY A 3 -7.49 3.29 -10.02
N VAL A 4 -6.56 2.43 -10.41
CA VAL A 4 -6.81 0.99 -10.57
C VAL A 4 -5.89 0.22 -9.61
N VAL A 5 -6.45 -0.77 -8.92
CA VAL A 5 -5.71 -1.68 -8.05
C VAL A 5 -5.66 -3.06 -8.68
N TYR A 6 -4.51 -3.73 -8.54
CA TYR A 6 -4.33 -5.13 -8.91
C TYR A 6 -4.35 -5.98 -7.63
N ASN A 7 -5.20 -6.99 -7.59
CA ASN A 7 -5.28 -7.95 -6.49
C ASN A 7 -4.98 -9.36 -7.01
N TYR A 8 -4.27 -10.18 -6.22
CA TYR A 8 -3.99 -11.56 -6.57
C TYR A 8 -4.62 -12.50 -5.54
N ASP A 9 -5.54 -13.33 -6.00
CA ASP A 9 -6.24 -14.32 -5.17
C ASP A 9 -6.36 -15.67 -5.89
N GLN A 10 -7.21 -16.56 -5.38
CA GLN A 10 -7.43 -17.91 -5.90
C GLN A 10 -7.93 -17.93 -7.35
N GLU A 11 -8.55 -16.83 -7.82
CA GLU A 11 -9.04 -16.67 -9.19
C GLU A 11 -8.01 -15.99 -10.11
N GLY A 12 -6.82 -15.67 -9.61
CA GLY A 12 -5.73 -15.04 -10.36
C GLY A 12 -5.60 -13.55 -10.05
N VAL A 13 -5.06 -12.80 -11.01
CA VAL A 13 -4.89 -11.34 -10.87
C VAL A 13 -6.10 -10.60 -11.43
N HIS A 14 -6.67 -9.71 -10.62
CA HIS A 14 -7.85 -8.93 -10.95
C HIS A 14 -7.57 -7.43 -10.87
N ARG A 15 -8.21 -6.66 -11.76
CA ARG A 15 -8.16 -5.20 -11.79
C ARG A 15 -9.44 -4.62 -11.21
N ALA A 16 -9.32 -3.76 -10.21
CA ALA A 16 -10.44 -3.11 -9.57
C ALA A 16 -10.31 -1.58 -9.66
N GLY A 17 -11.31 -0.92 -10.24
CA GLY A 17 -11.41 0.55 -10.27
C GLY A 17 -12.05 1.16 -9.02
N SER A 18 -12.65 0.32 -8.17
CA SER A 18 -13.37 0.71 -6.96
C SER A 18 -13.23 -0.37 -5.88
N GLY A 19 -13.68 -0.10 -4.65
CA GLY A 19 -13.63 -1.01 -3.50
C GLY A 19 -12.36 -0.88 -2.66
N TRP A 20 -11.41 -0.06 -3.09
CA TRP A 20 -10.15 0.23 -2.38
C TRP A 20 -10.17 1.59 -1.66
N GLU A 21 -11.30 2.31 -1.67
CA GLU A 21 -11.41 3.66 -1.13
C GLU A 21 -11.20 3.72 0.39
N GLN A 22 -11.38 2.59 1.07
CA GLN A 22 -11.13 2.42 2.51
C GLN A 22 -9.78 1.75 2.81
N SER A 23 -8.95 1.52 1.80
CA SER A 23 -7.62 0.90 1.96
C SER A 23 -6.57 1.91 2.43
N ILE A 24 -5.60 1.41 3.20
CA ILE A 24 -4.43 2.20 3.60
C ILE A 24 -3.44 2.21 2.43
N SER A 25 -3.12 3.40 1.93
CA SER A 25 -2.08 3.57 0.92
C SER A 25 -0.69 3.54 1.55
N ILE A 26 0.20 2.73 0.98
CA ILE A 26 1.60 2.61 1.42
C ILE A 26 2.48 3.31 0.37
N PRO A 27 3.09 4.47 0.69
CA PRO A 27 3.95 5.17 -0.26
C PRO A 27 5.27 4.41 -0.42
N LEU A 28 5.47 3.81 -1.59
CA LEU A 28 6.68 3.04 -1.94
C LEU A 28 7.73 3.86 -2.67
N VAL A 29 7.31 4.96 -3.29
CA VAL A 29 8.07 5.77 -4.22
C VAL A 29 8.14 7.20 -3.66
N GLN A 30 9.32 7.79 -3.62
CA GLN A 30 9.49 9.20 -3.27
C GLN A 30 9.03 10.11 -4.43
N PRO A 31 8.51 11.32 -4.15
CA PRO A 31 7.91 12.19 -5.17
C PRO A 31 8.86 12.61 -6.30
N ASP A 32 10.17 12.56 -6.06
CA ASP A 32 11.23 12.89 -7.02
C ASP A 32 11.45 11.81 -8.09
N MET A 33 10.82 10.64 -7.96
CA MET A 33 11.02 9.49 -8.86
C MET A 33 10.02 9.48 -10.03
N TRP A 34 9.90 10.61 -10.73
CA TRP A 34 8.93 10.83 -11.80
C TRP A 34 9.02 9.83 -12.96
N GLU A 35 10.23 9.49 -13.40
CA GLU A 35 10.44 8.52 -14.49
C GLU A 35 9.87 7.14 -14.17
N LEU A 36 9.97 6.71 -12.91
CA LEU A 36 9.38 5.45 -12.46
C LEU A 36 7.85 5.54 -12.46
N LEU A 37 7.29 6.66 -12.01
CA LEU A 37 5.84 6.88 -12.02
C LEU A 37 5.24 6.78 -13.43
N GLN A 38 5.96 7.23 -14.46
CA GLN A 38 5.49 7.14 -15.85
C GLN A 38 5.44 5.71 -16.39
N HIS A 39 6.28 4.80 -15.88
CA HIS A 39 6.35 3.41 -16.34
C HIS A 39 5.68 2.42 -15.39
N TRP A 40 5.29 2.87 -14.19
CA TRP A 40 4.76 2.02 -13.13
C TRP A 40 3.56 1.20 -13.59
N ASP A 41 2.59 1.85 -14.24
CA ASP A 41 1.34 1.20 -14.69
C ASP A 41 1.62 0.12 -15.73
N ASN A 42 2.45 0.42 -16.73
CA ASN A 42 2.82 -0.54 -17.78
C ASN A 42 3.62 -1.73 -17.20
N LEU A 43 4.56 -1.46 -16.30
CA LEU A 43 5.34 -2.50 -15.62
C LEU A 43 4.45 -3.42 -14.78
N LEU A 44 3.44 -2.86 -14.10
CA LEU A 44 2.50 -3.63 -13.29
C LEU A 44 1.55 -4.43 -14.17
N GLU A 45 1.09 -3.87 -15.29
CA GLU A 45 0.26 -4.57 -16.26
C GLU A 45 1.01 -5.77 -16.87
N GLU A 46 2.23 -5.58 -17.38
CA GLU A 46 3.06 -6.67 -17.89
C GLU A 46 3.32 -7.74 -16.82
N PHE A 47 3.69 -7.32 -15.60
CA PHE A 47 3.96 -8.22 -14.49
C PHE A 47 2.72 -9.04 -14.09
N SER A 48 1.52 -8.44 -14.15
CA SER A 48 0.26 -9.11 -13.80
C SER A 48 -0.11 -10.26 -14.74
N LEU A 49 0.42 -10.26 -15.96
CA LEU A 49 0.15 -11.26 -16.99
C LEU A 49 1.14 -12.44 -16.97
N GLU A 50 2.14 -12.41 -16.09
CA GLU A 50 3.14 -13.48 -16.01
C GLU A 50 2.54 -14.79 -15.52
N GLU A 51 3.00 -15.92 -16.08
CA GLU A 51 2.51 -17.26 -15.73
C GLU A 51 2.63 -17.60 -14.24
N ALA A 52 3.55 -16.92 -13.54
CA ALA A 52 3.72 -17.03 -12.09
C ALA A 52 2.44 -16.68 -11.33
N TRP A 53 1.55 -15.85 -11.88
CA TRP A 53 0.36 -15.33 -11.20
C TRP A 53 -0.95 -15.93 -11.73
N LEU A 54 -0.87 -17.08 -12.40
CA LEU A 54 -2.04 -17.83 -12.81
C LEU A 54 -2.79 -18.41 -11.57
N PRO A 55 -4.11 -18.65 -11.68
CA PRO A 55 -4.94 -19.08 -10.54
C PRO A 55 -4.42 -20.37 -9.87
N HIS A 56 -4.00 -21.34 -10.68
CA HIS A 56 -3.49 -22.64 -10.21
C HIS A 56 -2.10 -22.56 -9.53
N ARG A 57 -1.44 -21.40 -9.54
CA ARG A 57 -0.19 -21.15 -8.81
C ARG A 57 -0.44 -20.57 -7.41
N TYR A 58 -1.67 -20.16 -7.12
CA TYR A 58 -2.01 -19.56 -5.84
C TYR A 58 -1.80 -20.55 -4.70
N GLU A 59 -1.09 -20.09 -3.68
CA GLU A 59 -0.86 -20.84 -2.46
C GLU A 59 -0.86 -19.87 -1.27
N GLU A 60 -1.76 -20.10 -0.32
CA GLU A 60 -2.09 -19.14 0.74
C GLU A 60 -0.87 -18.75 1.59
N GLU A 61 0.09 -19.64 1.82
CA GLU A 61 1.23 -19.36 2.71
C GLU A 61 2.45 -18.77 1.99
N GLN A 62 2.72 -19.24 0.78
CA GLN A 62 3.97 -19.02 0.03
C GLN A 62 3.77 -18.21 -1.25
N HIS A 63 2.58 -18.23 -1.86
CA HIS A 63 2.32 -17.59 -3.16
C HIS A 63 0.92 -16.95 -3.22
N ASN A 64 0.78 -15.85 -2.48
CA ASN A 64 -0.47 -15.12 -2.23
C ASN A 64 -0.37 -13.63 -2.62
N CYS A 65 -1.38 -12.84 -2.28
CA CYS A 65 -1.44 -11.39 -2.53
C CYS A 65 -0.24 -10.62 -1.97
N PHE A 66 0.27 -11.01 -0.79
CA PHE A 66 1.42 -10.38 -0.17
C PHE A 66 2.67 -10.61 -1.02
N THR A 67 2.89 -11.84 -1.48
CA THR A 67 4.04 -12.16 -2.33
C THR A 67 3.91 -11.57 -3.71
N PHE A 68 2.70 -11.39 -4.26
CA PHE A 68 2.48 -10.65 -5.50
C PHE A 68 2.98 -9.20 -5.40
N ALA A 69 2.49 -8.47 -4.40
CA ALA A 69 2.88 -7.08 -4.16
C ALA A 69 4.40 -6.97 -3.89
N LEU A 70 4.95 -7.82 -3.02
CA LEU A 70 6.38 -7.80 -2.70
C LEU A 70 7.26 -8.15 -3.91
N SER A 71 6.85 -9.11 -4.73
CA SER A 71 7.59 -9.51 -5.93
C SER A 71 7.64 -8.37 -6.95
N PHE A 72 6.52 -7.68 -7.16
CA PHE A 72 6.49 -6.49 -8.01
C PHE A 72 7.42 -5.38 -7.49
N VAL A 73 7.33 -5.08 -6.18
CA VAL A 73 8.22 -4.10 -5.54
C VAL A 73 9.68 -4.48 -5.72
N ASN A 74 10.02 -5.76 -5.54
CA ASN A 74 11.38 -6.24 -5.69
C ASN A 74 11.87 -6.18 -7.14
N ARG A 75 11.03 -6.45 -8.14
CA ARG A 75 11.36 -6.27 -9.56
C ARG A 75 11.72 -4.82 -9.85
N VAL A 76 10.89 -3.87 -9.42
CA VAL A 76 11.14 -2.43 -9.59
C VAL A 76 12.43 -2.00 -8.89
N ARG A 77 12.71 -2.54 -7.70
CA ARG A 77 13.96 -2.26 -6.96
C ARG A 77 15.19 -2.81 -7.66
N GLN A 78 15.12 -4.05 -8.16
CA GLN A 78 16.21 -4.71 -8.88
C GLN A 78 16.54 -3.99 -10.19
N GLY A 79 15.52 -3.55 -10.94
CA GLY A 79 15.71 -2.71 -12.14
C GLY A 79 16.45 -1.40 -11.88
N ARG A 80 16.53 -0.98 -10.61
CA ARG A 80 17.27 0.21 -10.15
C ARG A 80 18.55 -0.13 -9.40
N GLY A 81 19.03 -1.37 -9.49
CA GLY A 81 20.24 -1.84 -8.83
C GLY A 81 20.14 -1.93 -7.30
N ARG A 82 18.93 -1.91 -6.73
CA ARG A 82 18.71 -2.03 -5.28
C ARG A 82 18.47 -3.49 -4.91
N GLN A 83 18.91 -3.86 -3.70
CA GLN A 83 18.66 -5.19 -3.16
C GLN A 83 17.14 -5.43 -2.95
N PRO A 84 16.67 -6.67 -3.20
CA PRO A 84 15.30 -7.06 -2.89
C PRO A 84 15.08 -7.06 -1.38
N LEU A 85 13.83 -6.82 -0.99
CA LEU A 85 13.37 -6.88 0.39
C LEU A 85 12.83 -8.28 0.70
N SER A 86 13.14 -8.78 1.89
CA SER A 86 12.45 -9.95 2.45
C SER A 86 11.04 -9.60 2.93
N LYS A 87 10.19 -10.62 3.15
CA LYS A 87 8.85 -10.45 3.75
C LYS A 87 8.94 -9.64 5.06
N ALA A 88 9.89 -10.00 5.92
CA ALA A 88 10.10 -9.32 7.21
C ALA A 88 10.52 -7.86 7.05
N GLN A 89 11.48 -7.57 6.16
CA GLN A 89 11.96 -6.20 5.94
C GLN A 89 10.86 -5.30 5.39
N PHE A 90 10.08 -5.79 4.42
CA PHE A 90 8.97 -5.06 3.84
C PHE A 90 7.90 -4.75 4.88
N THR A 91 7.48 -5.76 5.65
CA THR A 91 6.48 -5.59 6.71
C THR A 91 6.93 -4.59 7.77
N GLN A 92 8.16 -4.72 8.27
CA GLN A 92 8.68 -3.84 9.32
C GLN A 92 8.87 -2.40 8.85
N SER A 93 9.33 -2.21 7.62
CA SER A 93 9.71 -0.88 7.13
C SER A 93 8.53 -0.10 6.56
N PHE A 94 7.54 -0.79 5.97
CA PHE A 94 6.46 -0.14 5.22
C PHE A 94 5.06 -0.38 5.81
N LEU A 95 4.75 -1.61 6.22
CA LEU A 95 3.39 -1.95 6.66
C LEU A 95 3.14 -1.63 8.13
N LEU A 96 4.03 -2.03 9.04
CA LEU A 96 3.85 -1.84 10.49
C LEU A 96 3.65 -0.36 10.88
N PRO A 97 4.42 0.61 10.37
CA PRO A 97 4.22 2.01 10.73
C PRO A 97 2.82 2.50 10.38
N ARG A 98 2.34 2.18 9.16
CA ARG A 98 1.06 2.64 8.62
C ARG A 98 -0.13 1.95 9.27
N THR A 99 -0.04 0.65 9.49
CA THR A 99 -1.09 -0.12 10.17
C THR A 99 -1.21 0.25 11.64
N THR A 100 -0.08 0.53 12.32
CA THR A 100 -0.09 1.03 13.70
C THR A 100 -0.74 2.41 13.79
N GLU A 101 -0.39 3.31 12.88
CA GLU A 101 -0.99 4.65 12.79
C GLU A 101 -2.50 4.58 12.53
N ALA A 102 -2.92 3.76 11.56
CA ALA A 102 -4.33 3.53 11.25
C ALA A 102 -5.09 2.93 12.44
N SER A 103 -4.52 1.96 13.16
CA SER A 103 -5.14 1.37 14.34
C SER A 103 -5.39 2.41 15.44
N ARG A 104 -4.42 3.31 15.70
CA ARG A 104 -4.62 4.43 16.65
C ARG A 104 -5.73 5.37 16.19
N TYR A 105 -5.73 5.72 14.91
CA TYR A 105 -6.76 6.58 14.32
C TYR A 105 -8.16 5.96 14.46
N LEU A 106 -8.32 4.70 14.08
CA LEU A 106 -9.59 3.98 14.17
C LEU A 106 -10.08 3.89 15.62
N THR A 107 -9.17 3.61 16.56
CA THR A 107 -9.49 3.58 17.99
C THR A 107 -9.98 4.96 18.47
N LEU A 108 -9.29 6.04 18.10
CA LEU A 108 -9.70 7.40 18.46
C LEU A 108 -11.06 7.74 17.85
N HIS A 109 -11.27 7.41 16.58
CA HIS A 109 -12.53 7.65 15.88
C HIS A 109 -13.70 6.94 16.57
N GLN A 110 -13.54 5.67 16.95
CA GLN A 110 -14.54 4.91 17.69
C GLN A 110 -14.84 5.56 19.05
N LEU A 111 -13.81 5.97 19.79
CA LEU A 111 -13.99 6.67 21.07
C LEU A 111 -14.77 7.97 20.91
N LEU A 112 -14.45 8.77 19.88
CA LEU A 112 -15.12 10.03 19.56
C LEU A 112 -16.58 9.84 19.11
N ALA A 113 -16.91 8.72 18.47
CA ALA A 113 -18.28 8.41 18.06
C ALA A 113 -19.16 8.00 19.25
N ASP A 114 -18.58 7.32 20.26
CA ASP A 114 -19.31 6.79 21.41
C ASP A 114 -19.55 7.80 22.54
N ARG A 115 -18.89 8.97 22.51
CA ARG A 115 -18.96 9.97 23.57
C ARG A 115 -19.15 11.38 23.01
N GLU A 116 -19.94 12.20 23.69
CA GLU A 116 -20.04 13.63 23.35
C GLU A 116 -18.73 14.34 23.73
N PHE A 117 -17.97 14.78 22.71
CA PHE A 117 -16.78 15.60 22.88
C PHE A 117 -16.97 16.97 22.25
N TYR A 118 -16.33 17.97 22.84
CA TYR A 118 -16.25 19.33 22.29
C TYR A 118 -14.81 19.59 21.88
N ILE A 119 -14.59 19.86 20.58
CA ILE A 119 -13.28 20.29 20.08
C ILE A 119 -13.14 21.76 20.43
N VAL A 120 -12.27 22.07 21.40
CA VAL A 120 -11.91 23.45 21.72
C VAL A 120 -10.85 23.89 20.70
N PRO A 121 -11.07 24.96 19.93
CA PRO A 121 -10.05 25.51 19.05
C PRO A 121 -8.82 25.87 19.89
N CYS A 122 -7.66 25.32 19.53
CA CYS A 122 -6.41 25.75 20.14
C CYS A 122 -6.18 27.19 19.66
N ALA A 123 -6.28 28.16 20.57
CA ALA A 123 -5.93 29.54 20.25
C ALA A 123 -4.48 29.52 19.74
N GLU A 124 -4.29 29.95 18.49
CA GLU A 124 -2.97 30.24 17.95
C GLU A 124 -2.28 31.15 18.96
N GLN A 125 -1.21 30.68 19.58
CA GLN A 125 -0.38 31.57 20.38
C GLN A 125 0.23 32.56 19.39
N GLU A 126 -0.42 33.71 19.25
CA GLU A 126 0.13 34.90 18.63
C GLU A 126 1.50 35.16 19.29
N GLN A 127 2.56 34.72 18.62
CA GLN A 127 3.92 35.10 18.95
C GLN A 127 4.07 36.57 18.56
N HIS A 128 3.69 37.46 19.48
CA HIS A 128 4.10 38.85 19.49
C HIS A 128 5.18 39.04 20.55
N SER A 129 6.42 39.21 20.10
CA SER A 129 7.39 40.20 20.60
C SER A 129 8.50 40.37 19.59
#